data_AF-A0A6G3XA04-F1
#
_entry.id   AF-A0A6G3XA04-F1
#
_cell.length_a   1.000
_cell.length_b   1.000
_cell.length_c   1.000
_cell.angle_alpha   90.00
_cell.angle_beta   90.00
_cell.angle_gamma   90.00
#
_symmetry.space_group_name_H-M   'P 1'
#
loop_
_entity.id
_entity.type
_entity.pdbx_description
1 polymer ?
#
loop_
_entity_poly.entity_id
_entity_poly.type
_entity_poly.pdbx_seq_one_letter_code
_entity_poly.pdbx_strand_id
1 'polypeptide(L)'
;DLVRYASDASPYRFLPRVVLVPEDLDDVSAILSYAHGKGRDVVFRAAGTSLNGQAQGEDILVDVRRHWTGVEVLDDGARARIRPGTTVMRTNIALARYGRLLGPDPAS
;
A
#
# COMPACT_ATOMS: atom_id res chain seq x y z
N ASP A 1 2.74 -0.53 17.49
CA ASP A 1 1.97 -1.77 17.64
C ASP A 1 2.32 -2.69 16.48
N LEU A 2 3.16 -3.71 16.71
CA LEU A 2 3.61 -4.67 15.67
C LEU A 2 2.62 -5.82 15.49
N VAL A 3 1.85 -6.15 16.52
CA VAL A 3 0.91 -7.28 16.53
C VAL A 3 -0.19 -7.06 15.50
N ARG A 4 -0.68 -5.82 15.38
CA ARG A 4 -1.65 -5.43 14.34
C ARG A 4 -1.16 -5.68 12.90
N TYR A 5 0.15 -5.63 12.66
CA TYR A 5 0.75 -5.82 11.34
C TYR A 5 1.20 -7.25 11.08
N ALA A 6 1.10 -8.11 12.10
CA ALA A 6 1.57 -9.48 12.03
C ALA A 6 0.68 -10.40 11.18
N SER A 7 -0.48 -9.93 10.72
CA SER A 7 -1.43 -10.68 9.90
C SER A 7 -2.04 -9.78 8.82
N ASP A 8 -2.26 -10.32 7.63
CA ASP A 8 -3.21 -9.81 6.63
C ASP A 8 -4.49 -10.66 6.68
N ALA A 9 -5.30 -10.72 5.61
CA ALA A 9 -6.51 -11.54 5.58
C ALA A 9 -6.25 -13.05 5.38
N SER A 10 -5.00 -13.47 5.38
CA SER A 10 -4.58 -14.88 5.28
C SER A 10 -4.42 -15.55 6.65
N PRO A 11 -4.26 -16.88 6.72
CA PRO A 11 -3.94 -17.59 7.97
C PRO A 11 -2.47 -17.43 8.40
N TYR A 12 -1.62 -16.78 7.60
CA TYR A 12 -0.21 -16.61 7.91
C TYR A 12 -0.01 -15.49 8.94
N ARG A 13 1.05 -15.64 9.72
CA ARG A 13 1.45 -14.66 10.71
C ARG A 13 2.95 -14.40 10.65
N PHE A 14 3.34 -13.22 10.20
CA PHE A 14 4.73 -12.77 10.15
C PHE A 14 4.87 -11.48 10.95
N LEU A 15 5.59 -11.53 12.07
CA LEU A 15 5.75 -10.38 12.96
C LEU A 15 6.92 -9.50 12.49
N PRO A 16 6.68 -8.28 11.99
CA PRO A 16 7.76 -7.41 11.56
C PRO A 16 8.60 -6.93 12.74
N ARG A 17 9.88 -6.68 12.51
CA ARG A 17 10.78 -6.04 13.50
C ARG A 17 10.46 -4.56 13.68
N VAL A 18 10.04 -3.90 12.59
CA VAL A 18 9.66 -2.49 12.61
C VAL A 18 8.56 -2.22 11.58
N VAL A 19 7.70 -1.26 11.92
CA VAL A 19 6.70 -0.73 11.00
C VAL A 19 7.01 0.74 10.78
N LEU A 20 7.19 1.14 9.53
CA LEU A 20 7.47 2.50 9.10
C LEU A 20 6.27 3.05 8.35
N VAL A 21 5.94 4.32 8.59
CA VAL A 21 4.81 5.01 7.97
C VAL A 21 5.37 6.25 7.26
N PRO A 22 5.96 6.10 6.06
CA PRO A 22 6.64 7.19 5.37
C PRO A 22 5.63 8.24 4.91
N GLU A 23 6.02 9.51 5.00
CA GLU A 23 5.18 10.64 4.63
C GLU A 23 5.36 11.03 3.16
N ASP A 24 6.58 10.84 2.63
CA ASP A 24 6.95 11.28 1.28
C ASP A 24 7.99 10.37 0.61
N LEU A 25 8.37 10.77 -0.61
CA LEU A 25 9.30 10.02 -1.45
C LEU A 25 10.70 9.92 -0.84
N ASP A 26 11.13 10.93 -0.10
CA ASP A 26 12.46 10.95 0.51
C ASP A 26 12.52 9.92 1.64
N ASP A 27 11.45 9.80 2.45
CA ASP A 27 11.32 8.74 3.44
C ASP A 27 11.40 7.35 2.78
N VAL A 28 10.63 7.11 1.71
CA VAL A 28 10.65 5.82 1.00
C VAL A 28 12.03 5.53 0.43
N SER A 29 12.67 6.53 -0.18
CA SER A 29 14.01 6.37 -0.71
C SER A 29 15.01 6.04 0.39
N ALA A 30 14.96 6.74 1.53
CA ALA A 30 15.84 6.50 2.66
C ALA A 30 15.66 5.08 3.23
N ILE A 31 14.42 4.60 3.34
CA ILE A 31 14.11 3.24 3.80
C ILE A 31 14.72 2.19 2.86
N LEU A 32 14.49 2.33 1.56
CA LEU A 32 15.00 1.38 0.57
C LEU A 32 16.53 1.41 0.48
N SER A 33 17.15 2.59 0.52
CA SER A 33 18.61 2.74 0.55
C SER A 33 19.22 2.13 1.82
N TYR A 34 18.61 2.36 2.98
CA TYR A 34 19.04 1.74 4.24
C TYR A 34 18.93 0.22 4.18
N ALA A 35 17.79 -0.30 3.74
CA ALA A 35 17.56 -1.74 3.67
C ALA A 35 18.55 -2.43 2.73
N HIS A 36 18.76 -1.86 1.55
CA HIS A 36 19.75 -2.35 0.60
C HIS A 36 21.17 -2.34 1.19
N GLY A 37 21.60 -1.21 1.77
CA GLY A 37 22.94 -1.07 2.34
C GLY A 37 23.18 -1.94 3.58
N LYS A 38 22.14 -2.49 4.20
CA LYS A 38 22.21 -3.36 5.38
C LYS A 38 21.80 -4.81 5.12
N GLY A 39 21.43 -5.18 3.89
CA GLY A 39 20.91 -6.52 3.59
C GLY A 39 19.65 -6.85 4.41
N ARG A 40 18.70 -5.92 4.45
CA ARG A 40 17.43 -6.05 5.18
C ARG A 40 16.29 -6.21 4.20
N ASP A 41 15.27 -6.96 4.61
CA ASP A 41 14.10 -7.23 3.78
C ASP A 41 13.02 -6.20 4.03
N VAL A 42 12.35 -5.77 2.96
CA VAL A 42 11.29 -4.77 2.99
C VAL A 42 10.03 -5.32 2.37
N VAL A 43 8.90 -5.17 3.07
CA VAL A 43 7.57 -5.44 2.54
C VAL A 43 6.72 -4.19 2.63
N PHE A 44 6.07 -3.81 1.53
CA PHE A 44 5.07 -2.75 1.54
C PHE A 44 3.70 -3.32 1.90
N ARG A 45 2.97 -2.56 2.73
CA ARG A 45 1.59 -2.87 3.10
C ARG A 45 0.67 -1.70 2.77
N ALA A 46 -0.33 -1.97 1.93
CA ALA A 46 -1.50 -1.11 1.75
C ALA A 46 -2.65 -1.60 2.65
N ALA A 47 -3.82 -1.92 2.11
CA ALA A 47 -4.98 -2.36 2.91
C ALA A 47 -4.69 -3.60 3.78
N GLY A 48 -3.87 -4.53 3.29
CA GLY A 48 -3.56 -5.77 3.99
C GLY A 48 -4.68 -6.80 3.88
N THR A 49 -5.36 -6.86 2.73
CA THR A 49 -6.47 -7.78 2.44
C THR A 49 -6.05 -9.02 1.63
N SER A 50 -4.74 -9.23 1.43
CA SER A 50 -4.23 -10.43 0.75
C SER A 50 -4.61 -11.70 1.51
N LEU A 51 -4.88 -12.76 0.78
CA LEU A 51 -5.24 -14.08 1.32
C LEU A 51 -4.05 -15.05 1.36
N ASN A 52 -2.86 -14.64 0.89
CA ASN A 52 -1.68 -15.50 0.80
C ASN A 52 -0.42 -14.92 1.48
N GLY A 53 -0.59 -14.00 2.44
CA GLY A 53 0.51 -13.48 3.27
C GLY A 53 1.39 -12.42 2.60
N GLN A 54 1.01 -11.92 1.44
CA GLN A 54 1.86 -11.03 0.61
C GLN A 54 2.00 -9.61 1.20
N ALA A 55 1.11 -9.22 2.10
CA ALA A 55 1.11 -7.90 2.74
C ALA A 55 1.71 -7.93 4.16
N GLN A 56 2.61 -8.89 4.40
CA GLN A 56 3.23 -9.18 5.68
C GLN A 56 4.73 -9.50 5.49
N GLY A 57 5.53 -9.36 6.55
CA GLY A 57 6.95 -9.70 6.54
C GLY A 57 7.56 -9.65 7.94
N GLU A 58 8.72 -10.29 8.12
CA GLU A 58 9.35 -10.44 9.44
C GLU A 58 10.38 -9.36 9.77
N ASP A 59 10.73 -8.50 8.82
CA ASP A 59 11.76 -7.47 8.98
C ASP A 59 11.17 -6.05 8.93
N ILE A 60 11.39 -5.29 7.85
CA ILE A 60 10.89 -3.92 7.73
C ILE A 60 9.55 -3.94 6.98
N LEU A 61 8.48 -3.52 7.64
CA LEU A 61 7.18 -3.32 7.01
C LEU A 61 6.90 -1.84 6.79
N VAL A 62 6.54 -1.45 5.57
CA VAL A 62 6.27 -0.06 5.19
C VAL A 62 4.78 0.12 4.91
N ASP A 63 4.06 0.80 5.80
CA ASP A 63 2.62 1.08 5.65
C ASP A 63 2.39 2.37 4.87
N VAL A 64 1.78 2.23 3.69
CA VAL A 64 1.49 3.34 2.77
C VAL A 64 0.05 3.85 2.86
N ARG A 65 -0.80 3.30 3.73
CA ARG A 65 -2.23 3.66 3.81
C ARG A 65 -2.49 5.09 4.24
N ARG A 66 -1.58 5.71 5.00
CA ARG A 66 -1.82 7.02 5.62
C ARG A 66 -1.48 8.18 4.69
N HIS A 67 -0.23 8.29 4.26
CA HIS A 67 0.26 9.47 3.54
C HIS A 67 0.23 9.31 2.01
N TRP A 68 0.13 8.07 1.51
CA TRP A 68 0.16 7.79 0.08
C TRP A 68 -1.24 7.56 -0.50
N THR A 69 -2.15 8.49 -0.25
CA THR A 69 -3.52 8.45 -0.81
C THR A 69 -3.74 9.59 -1.80
N GLY A 70 -4.59 9.35 -2.80
CA GLY A 70 -4.96 10.34 -3.80
C GLY A 70 -5.03 9.77 -5.21
N VAL A 71 -5.84 10.43 -6.03
CA VAL A 71 -6.02 10.12 -7.44
C VAL A 71 -5.89 11.41 -8.23
N GLU A 72 -4.98 11.40 -9.19
CA GLU A 72 -4.89 12.41 -10.23
C GLU A 72 -5.53 11.83 -11.48
N VAL A 73 -6.68 12.39 -11.86
CA VAL A 73 -7.38 11.98 -13.08
C VAL A 73 -6.81 12.76 -14.26
N LEU A 74 -6.49 12.04 -15.33
CA LEU A 74 -5.81 12.55 -16.52
C LEU A 74 -6.68 12.30 -17.75
N ASP A 75 -6.52 13.12 -18.78
CA ASP A 75 -7.19 12.98 -20.09
C ASP A 75 -8.70 12.72 -19.97
N ASP A 76 -9.40 13.56 -19.19
CA ASP A 76 -10.85 13.46 -19.00
C ASP A 76 -11.32 12.05 -18.54
N GLY A 77 -10.50 11.39 -17.73
CA GLY A 77 -10.79 10.07 -17.16
C GLY A 77 -10.27 8.88 -17.98
N ALA A 78 -9.64 9.10 -19.14
CA ALA A 78 -9.02 8.00 -19.89
C ALA A 78 -7.80 7.40 -19.18
N ARG A 79 -7.14 8.18 -18.30
CA ARG A 79 -6.00 7.73 -17.48
C ARG A 79 -6.13 8.23 -16.04
N ALA A 80 -5.48 7.55 -15.10
CA ALA A 80 -5.36 8.03 -13.73
C ALA A 80 -4.01 7.64 -13.13
N ARG A 81 -3.41 8.55 -12.37
CA ARG A 81 -2.27 8.28 -11.49
C ARG A 81 -2.79 8.13 -10.06
N ILE A 82 -2.67 6.93 -9.51
CA ILE A 82 -3.27 6.54 -8.23
C ILE A 82 -2.14 6.25 -7.25
N ARG A 83 -2.19 6.86 -6.06
CA ARG A 83 -1.20 6.57 -5.01
C ARG A 83 -1.49 5.21 -4.35
N PRO A 84 -0.48 4.44 -3.93
CA PRO A 84 -0.62 3.03 -3.54
C PRO A 84 -1.46 2.78 -2.28
N GLY A 85 -1.64 3.78 -1.41
CA GLY A 85 -2.54 3.70 -0.26
C GLY A 85 -4.02 3.93 -0.61
N THR A 86 -4.34 4.27 -1.85
CA THR A 86 -5.71 4.59 -2.29
C THR A 86 -6.51 3.31 -2.57
N THR A 87 -7.67 3.18 -1.93
CA THR A 87 -8.57 2.05 -2.18
C THR A 87 -9.28 2.17 -3.53
N VAL A 88 -9.66 1.02 -4.11
CA VAL A 88 -10.44 0.98 -5.37
C VAL A 88 -11.73 1.80 -5.25
N MET A 89 -12.44 1.69 -4.12
CA MET A 89 -13.62 2.51 -3.84
C MET A 89 -13.35 4.02 -3.97
N ARG A 90 -12.28 4.53 -3.35
CA ARG A 90 -11.92 5.96 -3.43
C ARG A 90 -11.53 6.36 -4.85
N THR A 91 -10.85 5.47 -5.57
CA THR A 91 -10.55 5.69 -6.99
C THR A 91 -11.81 5.79 -7.83
N ASN A 92 -12.77 4.89 -7.63
CA ASN A 92 -14.02 4.88 -8.39
C ASN A 92 -14.89 6.10 -8.08
N ILE A 93 -14.89 6.61 -6.84
CA ILE A 93 -15.52 7.90 -6.51
C ILE A 93 -14.91 9.05 -7.33
N ALA A 94 -13.58 9.10 -7.47
CA ALA A 94 -12.91 10.15 -8.23
C ALA A 94 -13.15 10.05 -9.76
N LEU A 95 -13.32 8.83 -10.27
CA LEU A 95 -13.55 8.53 -11.69
C LEU A 95 -15.03 8.65 -12.11
N ALA A 96 -15.97 8.56 -11.16
CA ALA A 96 -17.41 8.54 -11.44
C ALA A 96 -17.87 9.76 -12.27
N ARG A 97 -17.35 10.95 -11.98
CA ARG A 97 -17.67 12.19 -12.73
C ARG A 97 -17.26 12.17 -14.21
N TYR A 98 -16.36 11.26 -14.58
CA TYR A 98 -15.90 11.06 -15.96
C TYR A 98 -16.60 9.88 -16.64
N GLY A 99 -17.59 9.25 -15.98
CA GLY A 99 -18.24 8.03 -16.49
C GLY A 99 -17.25 6.87 -16.65
N ARG A 100 -16.30 6.75 -15.71
CA ARG A 100 -15.24 5.72 -15.71
C ARG A 100 -15.24 4.95 -14.40
N LEU A 101 -14.76 3.72 -14.48
CA LEU A 101 -14.63 2.78 -13.36
C LEU A 101 -13.30 2.03 -13.50
N LEU A 102 -12.53 1.94 -12.42
CA LEU A 102 -11.42 1.02 -12.30
C LEU A 102 -11.95 -0.33 -11.81
N GLY A 103 -11.85 -1.35 -12.67
CA GLY A 103 -12.10 -2.75 -12.31
C GLY A 103 -10.81 -3.56 -12.15
N PRO A 104 -10.89 -4.83 -11.70
CA PRO A 104 -12.07 -5.51 -11.13
C PRO A 104 -12.51 -4.91 -9.79
N ASP A 105 -13.67 -5.34 -9.27
CA ASP A 105 -14.22 -4.94 -7.96
C ASP A 105 -14.18 -6.13 -6.98
N PRO A 106 -13.03 -6.36 -6.31
CA PRO A 106 -12.92 -7.43 -5.32
C PRO A 106 -13.81 -7.15 -4.11
N ALA A 107 -14.30 -8.20 -3.46
CA ALA A 107 -15.15 -8.08 -2.28
C ALA A 107 -14.48 -7.48 -1.03
N SER A 108 -13.14 -7.30 -1.05
CA SER A 108 -12.31 -6.85 0.07
C SER A 108 -12.23 -5.34 0.22
#